data_AF-A0AAD5Q6U9-F1
#
_entry.id   AF-A0AAD5Q6U9-F1
#
_cell.length_a   1.000
_cell.length_b   1.000
_cell.length_c   1.000
_cell.angle_alpha   90.00
_cell.angle_beta   90.00
_cell.angle_gamma   90.00
#
_symmetry.space_group_name_H-M   'P 1'
#
loop_
_entity.id
_entity.type
_entity.pdbx_description
1 polymer ?
#
loop_
_entity_poly.entity_id
_entity_poly.type
_entity_poly.pdbx_seq_one_letter_code
_entity_poly.pdbx_strand_id
1 'polypeptide(L)'
;MQSMPSPADDDRASARWTATLVVPDAHAKPIARLQFSSDGQWLVSAGADGVLKLWATASLVAGGDAAPKPAHVFRGHDQGVSDVAWSHDGTYLVSASDDHTVRVWDAESRRAAAVFGAPTQRGAFLFRGLEGASTATAGLDSSSAASTGNPVALGGAATSSGNAGAAAPADQDGHSTAVYCCAFNPQGTLIASGSVDESVRLWDVRTGRCLVLLLVHQEAVTGVAFSHDGTLLATSSYDGLVRIWDVATMQCLREIVVGTDARGAVVPATLVQFSPNSRYVLVGTMDGRLTLWDYHTPLRATCVATLRGHVNRRFCLGAAILKGPDGAAVVASGSEDGRVVFWDLATQQVTEELRHPHEPSGASSPVSAAQPPTATATASAVLGVSVHPSQRLLATSAGRTLVVWTASEQRS
;
A
#
# COMPACT_ATOMS: atom_id res chain seq x y z
N MET A 1 -44.36 -36.39 12.79
CA MET A 1 -43.00 -36.08 12.30
C MET A 1 -43.15 -35.36 10.98
N GLN A 2 -43.23 -34.02 11.02
CA GLN A 2 -43.15 -33.19 9.82
C GLN A 2 -41.66 -32.94 9.55
N SER A 3 -41.21 -33.34 8.36
CA SER A 3 -39.85 -33.12 7.87
C SER A 3 -39.57 -31.63 7.78
N MET A 4 -38.48 -31.19 8.41
CA MET A 4 -37.94 -29.85 8.19
C MET A 4 -37.58 -29.68 6.70
N PRO A 5 -37.82 -28.52 6.09
CA PRO A 5 -37.29 -28.24 4.75
C PRO A 5 -35.75 -28.24 4.82
N SER A 6 -35.10 -28.87 3.84
CA SER A 6 -33.66 -28.74 3.65
C SER A 6 -33.32 -27.26 3.41
N PRO A 7 -32.12 -26.78 3.80
CA PRO A 7 -31.69 -25.47 3.37
C PRO A 7 -31.71 -25.47 1.85
N ALA A 8 -32.57 -24.63 1.26
CA ALA A 8 -32.51 -24.34 -0.16
C ALA A 8 -31.10 -23.86 -0.46
N ASP A 9 -30.50 -24.40 -1.53
CA ASP A 9 -29.41 -23.77 -2.23
C ASP A 9 -29.88 -22.36 -2.60
N ASP A 10 -29.57 -21.39 -1.74
CA ASP A 10 -29.67 -19.98 -2.05
C ASP A 10 -28.55 -19.76 -3.07
N ASP A 11 -28.92 -19.88 -4.34
CA ASP A 11 -28.09 -19.69 -5.52
C ASP A 11 -27.67 -18.21 -5.56
N ARG A 12 -26.82 -17.81 -4.60
CA ARG A 12 -26.21 -16.50 -4.52
C ARG A 12 -25.25 -16.42 -5.68
N ALA A 13 -25.74 -15.92 -6.81
CA ALA A 13 -24.95 -15.64 -7.98
C ALA A 13 -23.81 -14.68 -7.60
N SER A 14 -22.62 -15.24 -7.34
CA SER A 14 -21.41 -14.45 -7.15
C SER A 14 -21.08 -13.78 -8.49
N ALA A 15 -20.71 -12.50 -8.42
CA ALA A 15 -20.29 -11.78 -9.62
C ALA A 15 -19.05 -12.46 -10.20
N ARG A 16 -19.18 -13.03 -11.39
CA ARG A 16 -18.07 -13.74 -12.06
C ARG A 16 -17.16 -12.73 -12.73
N TRP A 17 -15.86 -12.80 -12.43
CA TRP A 17 -14.85 -11.93 -13.01
C TRP A 17 -14.24 -12.55 -14.27
N THR A 18 -14.11 -11.75 -15.33
CA THR A 18 -13.50 -12.16 -16.59
C THR A 18 -12.38 -11.21 -16.98
N ALA A 19 -11.24 -11.76 -17.40
CA ALA A 19 -10.16 -10.95 -17.97
C ALA A 19 -10.63 -10.36 -19.31
N THR A 20 -10.73 -9.04 -19.38
CA THR A 20 -11.19 -8.32 -20.58
C THR A 20 -10.06 -7.64 -21.33
N LEU A 21 -8.95 -7.38 -20.65
CA LEU A 21 -7.76 -6.81 -21.25
C LEU A 21 -6.51 -7.41 -20.59
N VAL A 22 -5.54 -7.76 -21.42
CA VAL A 22 -4.19 -8.15 -21.01
C VAL A 22 -3.21 -7.24 -21.73
N VAL A 23 -2.40 -6.52 -20.96
CA VAL A 23 -1.31 -5.67 -21.46
C VAL A 23 0.00 -6.34 -21.08
N PRO A 24 0.55 -7.22 -21.94
CA PRO A 24 1.87 -7.80 -21.71
C PRO A 24 2.93 -6.71 -21.75
N ASP A 25 3.99 -6.88 -20.97
CA ASP A 25 5.13 -5.96 -20.91
C ASP A 25 4.72 -4.49 -20.67
N ALA A 26 3.66 -4.32 -19.85
CA ALA A 26 3.20 -3.03 -19.41
C ALA A 26 4.32 -2.25 -18.68
N HIS A 27 5.29 -2.94 -18.07
CA HIS A 27 6.55 -2.39 -17.56
C HIS A 27 7.76 -3.22 -18.01
N ALA A 28 8.97 -2.66 -17.95
CA ALA A 28 10.20 -3.40 -18.33
C ALA A 28 10.61 -4.44 -17.26
N LYS A 29 10.22 -4.19 -16.01
CA LYS A 29 10.39 -5.06 -14.83
C LYS A 29 9.03 -5.25 -14.13
N PRO A 30 8.92 -6.14 -13.12
CA PRO A 30 7.65 -6.40 -12.46
C PRO A 30 6.95 -5.15 -11.92
N ILE A 31 5.63 -5.14 -12.01
CA ILE A 31 4.75 -4.10 -11.47
C ILE A 31 4.50 -4.41 -10.01
N ALA A 32 5.06 -3.61 -9.11
CA ALA A 32 4.95 -3.78 -7.67
C ALA A 32 3.57 -3.43 -7.13
N ARG A 33 2.96 -2.35 -7.65
CA ARG A 33 1.69 -1.80 -7.15
C ARG A 33 0.81 -1.21 -8.24
N LEU A 34 -0.50 -1.24 -7.98
CA LEU A 34 -1.55 -0.67 -8.81
C LEU A 34 -2.50 0.13 -7.91
N GLN A 35 -3.00 1.26 -8.40
CA GLN A 35 -4.09 1.96 -7.73
C GLN A 35 -4.98 2.75 -8.69
N PHE A 36 -6.30 2.50 -8.62
CA PHE A 36 -7.28 3.40 -9.21
C PHE A 36 -7.38 4.70 -8.41
N SER A 37 -7.55 5.79 -9.14
CA SER A 37 -7.95 7.10 -8.61
C SER A 37 -9.36 7.04 -8.01
N SER A 38 -9.66 7.96 -7.09
CA SER A 38 -10.95 8.03 -6.38
C SER A 38 -12.14 8.32 -7.31
N ASP A 39 -11.92 9.04 -8.40
CA ASP A 39 -12.91 9.30 -9.46
C ASP A 39 -13.02 8.16 -10.49
N GLY A 40 -12.12 7.17 -10.41
CA GLY A 40 -12.05 6.02 -11.29
C GLY A 40 -11.56 6.32 -12.71
N GLN A 41 -11.20 7.56 -13.03
CA GLN A 41 -10.81 7.94 -14.39
C GLN A 41 -9.41 7.44 -14.77
N TRP A 42 -8.57 7.22 -13.75
CA TRP A 42 -7.17 6.85 -13.92
C TRP A 42 -6.80 5.62 -13.11
N LEU A 43 -5.92 4.80 -13.68
CA LEU A 43 -5.15 3.78 -12.99
C LEU A 43 -3.67 4.20 -13.02
N VAL A 44 -2.98 4.09 -11.89
CA VAL A 44 -1.52 4.21 -11.81
C VAL A 44 -0.91 2.82 -11.59
N SER A 45 0.22 2.56 -12.25
CA SER A 45 1.06 1.39 -12.01
C SER A 45 2.49 1.79 -11.66
N ALA A 46 3.03 1.19 -10.59
CA ALA A 46 4.41 1.38 -10.14
C ALA A 46 5.24 0.14 -10.48
N GLY A 47 6.36 0.35 -11.16
CA GLY A 47 7.24 -0.73 -11.57
C GLY A 47 8.58 -0.74 -10.86
N ALA A 48 9.14 -1.94 -10.69
CA ALA A 48 10.52 -2.17 -10.28
C ALA A 48 11.54 -1.63 -11.31
N ASP A 49 11.07 -1.11 -12.45
CA ASP A 49 11.86 -0.37 -13.45
C ASP A 49 12.05 1.11 -13.11
N GLY A 50 11.59 1.57 -11.93
CA GLY A 50 11.78 2.94 -11.44
C GLY A 50 10.82 3.95 -12.05
N VAL A 51 9.72 3.46 -12.64
CA VAL A 51 8.79 4.27 -13.41
C VAL A 51 7.37 4.08 -12.89
N LEU A 52 6.61 5.18 -12.86
CA LEU A 52 5.15 5.12 -12.74
C LEU A 52 4.52 5.32 -14.11
N LYS A 53 3.51 4.53 -14.44
CA LYS A 53 2.70 4.72 -15.66
C LYS A 53 1.27 5.03 -15.28
N LEU A 54 0.72 6.00 -15.98
CA LEU A 54 -0.67 6.40 -15.82
C LEU A 54 -1.49 5.98 -17.02
N TRP A 55 -2.64 5.36 -16.74
CA TRP A 55 -3.52 4.78 -17.73
C TRP A 55 -4.90 5.39 -17.58
N ALA A 56 -5.48 5.87 -18.68
CA ALA A 56 -6.88 6.27 -18.68
C ALA A 56 -7.74 5.02 -18.58
N THR A 57 -8.64 4.95 -17.60
CA THR A 57 -9.54 3.80 -17.40
C THR A 57 -10.38 3.57 -18.66
N ALA A 58 -10.85 4.64 -19.31
CA ALA A 58 -11.57 4.56 -20.57
C ALA A 58 -10.79 3.80 -21.67
N SER A 59 -9.48 4.01 -21.77
CA SER A 59 -8.62 3.30 -22.73
C SER A 59 -8.42 1.83 -22.36
N LEU A 60 -8.46 1.49 -21.07
CA LEU A 60 -8.34 0.12 -20.60
C LEU A 60 -9.61 -0.73 -20.84
N VAL A 61 -10.77 -0.07 -21.02
CA VAL A 61 -12.06 -0.77 -21.22
C VAL A 61 -12.63 -0.62 -22.64
N ALA A 62 -11.99 0.18 -23.50
CA ALA A 62 -12.52 0.51 -24.83
C ALA A 62 -12.59 -0.67 -25.83
N GLY A 63 -12.02 -1.84 -25.51
CA GLY A 63 -12.19 -3.07 -26.30
C GLY A 63 -11.66 -3.03 -27.74
N GLY A 64 -10.70 -2.15 -28.05
CA GLY A 64 -10.12 -2.00 -29.39
C GLY A 64 -8.94 -2.93 -29.68
N ASP A 65 -8.64 -3.15 -30.96
CA ASP A 65 -7.56 -4.05 -31.44
C ASP A 65 -6.14 -3.56 -31.07
N ALA A 66 -5.98 -2.25 -30.80
CA ALA A 66 -4.69 -1.68 -30.44
C ALA A 66 -4.44 -1.80 -28.93
N ALA A 67 -3.28 -2.34 -28.55
CA ALA A 67 -2.86 -2.39 -27.16
C ALA A 67 -2.87 -0.97 -26.53
N PRO A 68 -3.50 -0.78 -25.37
CA PRO A 68 -3.62 0.54 -24.76
C PRO A 68 -2.24 1.04 -24.36
N LYS A 69 -1.99 2.32 -24.63
CA LYS A 69 -0.76 3.00 -24.23
C LYS A 69 -0.99 3.80 -22.95
N PRO A 70 0.04 3.94 -22.10
CA PRO A 70 -0.07 4.83 -20.95
C PRO A 70 -0.27 6.27 -21.44
N ALA A 71 -1.18 6.99 -20.80
CA ALA A 71 -1.41 8.41 -21.03
C ALA A 71 -0.19 9.24 -20.60
N HIS A 72 0.54 8.78 -19.58
CA HIS A 72 1.79 9.40 -19.16
C HIS A 72 2.73 8.40 -18.49
N VAL A 73 4.04 8.72 -18.48
CA VAL A 73 5.10 7.93 -17.88
C VAL A 73 5.95 8.85 -17.00
N PHE A 74 5.78 8.77 -15.68
CA PHE A 74 6.55 9.55 -14.72
C PHE A 74 7.93 8.90 -14.52
N ARG A 75 8.98 9.69 -14.72
CA ARG A 75 10.37 9.27 -14.57
C ARG A 75 11.05 10.14 -13.53
N GLY A 76 11.83 9.53 -12.65
CA GLY A 76 12.62 10.26 -11.68
C GLY A 76 13.27 9.41 -10.60
N HIS A 77 12.67 8.26 -10.25
CA HIS A 77 13.31 7.32 -9.33
C HIS A 77 14.50 6.62 -9.99
N ASP A 78 15.59 6.44 -9.24
CA ASP A 78 16.84 5.83 -9.72
C ASP A 78 16.84 4.30 -9.53
N GLN A 79 15.92 3.79 -8.72
CA GLN A 79 15.71 2.37 -8.44
C GLN A 79 14.22 2.03 -8.53
N GLY A 80 13.88 0.75 -8.32
CA GLY A 80 12.51 0.25 -8.39
C GLY A 80 11.55 1.02 -7.50
N VAL A 81 10.33 1.24 -7.98
CA VAL A 81 9.24 1.81 -7.19
C VAL A 81 8.51 0.67 -6.49
N SER A 82 8.46 0.75 -5.17
CA SER A 82 7.92 -0.30 -4.30
C SER A 82 6.46 -0.01 -3.92
N ASP A 83 6.07 1.27 -3.83
CA ASP A 83 4.69 1.65 -3.56
C ASP A 83 4.23 2.91 -4.30
N VAL A 84 2.92 3.02 -4.49
CA VAL A 84 2.28 4.23 -5.04
C VAL A 84 0.89 4.43 -4.43
N ALA A 85 0.57 5.68 -4.08
CA ALA A 85 -0.75 6.06 -3.59
C ALA A 85 -1.25 7.37 -4.21
N TRP A 86 -2.55 7.46 -4.50
CA TRP A 86 -3.26 8.70 -4.85
C TRP A 86 -3.55 9.52 -3.60
N SER A 87 -3.51 10.84 -3.73
CA SER A 87 -4.21 11.73 -2.80
C SER A 87 -5.72 11.55 -2.95
N HIS A 88 -6.47 11.83 -1.87
CA HIS A 88 -7.92 11.58 -1.85
C HIS A 88 -8.69 12.37 -2.92
N ASP A 89 -8.22 13.58 -3.24
CA ASP A 89 -8.76 14.47 -4.27
C ASP A 89 -8.34 14.09 -5.71
N GLY A 90 -7.45 13.11 -5.87
CA GLY A 90 -6.94 12.67 -7.18
C GLY A 90 -5.93 13.62 -7.83
N THR A 91 -5.51 14.69 -7.15
CA THR A 91 -4.60 15.70 -7.71
C THR A 91 -3.15 15.22 -7.75
N TYR A 92 -2.74 14.46 -6.74
CA TYR A 92 -1.36 14.05 -6.53
C TYR A 92 -1.20 12.53 -6.44
N LEU A 93 -0.01 12.08 -6.79
CA LEU A 93 0.49 10.74 -6.53
C LEU A 93 1.65 10.84 -5.57
N VAL A 94 1.79 9.89 -4.66
CA VAL A 94 3.00 9.67 -3.87
C VAL A 94 3.57 8.30 -4.23
N SER A 95 4.90 8.20 -4.31
CA SER A 95 5.59 6.93 -4.53
C SER A 95 6.74 6.72 -3.57
N ALA A 96 6.94 5.46 -3.17
CA ALA A 96 8.05 4.99 -2.35
C ALA A 96 8.97 4.11 -3.20
N SER A 97 10.29 4.21 -3.00
CA SER A 97 11.25 3.51 -3.85
C SER A 97 12.45 2.97 -3.07
N ASP A 98 13.06 1.96 -3.69
CA ASP A 98 14.35 1.39 -3.32
C ASP A 98 15.51 2.41 -3.47
N ASP A 99 15.26 3.61 -4.01
CA ASP A 99 16.22 4.72 -4.04
C ASP A 99 16.23 5.56 -2.75
N HIS A 100 15.54 5.08 -1.71
CA HIS A 100 15.43 5.67 -0.37
C HIS A 100 14.58 6.95 -0.32
N THR A 101 13.94 7.32 -1.43
CA THR A 101 13.12 8.54 -1.52
C THR A 101 11.63 8.24 -1.53
N VAL A 102 10.88 9.23 -1.07
CA VAL A 102 9.44 9.36 -1.31
C VAL A 102 9.26 10.52 -2.28
N ARG A 103 8.44 10.37 -3.32
CA ARG A 103 8.21 11.42 -4.31
C ARG A 103 6.74 11.73 -4.47
N VAL A 104 6.43 13.00 -4.63
CA VAL A 104 5.08 13.47 -4.98
C VAL A 104 5.08 13.93 -6.42
N TRP A 105 4.05 13.53 -7.15
CA TRP A 105 3.84 13.84 -8.55
C TRP A 105 2.50 14.54 -8.70
N ASP A 106 2.49 15.61 -9.46
CA ASP A 106 1.26 16.27 -9.87
C ASP A 106 0.66 15.51 -11.05
N ALA A 107 -0.54 14.97 -10.84
CA ALA A 107 -1.23 14.19 -11.82
C ALA A 107 -1.70 15.06 -12.98
N GLU A 108 -2.08 16.32 -12.80
CA GLU A 108 -2.54 17.18 -13.88
C GLU A 108 -1.38 17.67 -14.74
N SER A 109 -0.35 18.26 -14.12
CA SER A 109 0.80 18.82 -14.83
C SER A 109 1.80 17.77 -15.31
N ARG A 110 1.63 16.51 -14.87
CA ARG A 110 2.45 15.34 -15.25
C ARG A 110 3.93 15.52 -14.86
N ARG A 111 4.21 16.15 -13.72
CA ARG A 111 5.57 16.48 -13.26
C ARG A 111 5.80 16.04 -11.83
N ALA A 112 7.06 15.81 -11.48
CA ALA A 112 7.45 15.67 -10.08
C ALA A 112 7.22 17.00 -9.36
N ALA A 113 6.41 16.97 -8.30
CA ALA A 113 6.12 18.11 -7.44
C ALA A 113 7.14 18.19 -6.30
N ALA A 114 7.45 17.07 -5.62
CA ALA A 114 8.40 17.08 -4.51
C ALA A 114 9.18 15.76 -4.39
N VAL A 115 10.36 15.84 -3.78
CA VAL A 115 11.19 14.69 -3.40
C VAL A 115 11.52 14.83 -1.92
N PHE A 116 11.22 13.80 -1.15
CA PHE A 116 11.47 13.69 0.28
C PHE A 116 12.55 12.60 0.47
N GLY A 117 13.52 12.84 1.34
CA GLY A 117 14.56 11.85 1.63
C GLY A 117 15.89 12.04 0.91
N ALA A 118 16.04 13.06 0.07
CA ALA A 118 17.28 13.32 -0.66
C ALA A 118 18.16 14.36 0.07
N PRO A 119 19.44 14.06 0.39
CA PRO A 119 20.33 14.94 1.15
C PRO A 119 20.68 16.27 0.44
N THR A 120 20.39 16.39 -0.86
CA THR A 120 20.75 17.56 -1.69
C THR A 120 19.56 18.33 -2.24
N GLN A 121 18.33 17.90 -1.98
CA GLN A 121 17.12 18.58 -2.45
C GLN A 121 16.27 18.95 -1.24
N ARG A 122 16.61 20.07 -0.59
CA ARG A 122 15.67 20.74 0.31
C ARG A 122 14.40 20.98 -0.49
N GLY A 123 13.27 20.42 -0.06
CA GLY A 123 11.96 20.58 -0.69
C GLY A 123 11.71 22.05 -1.04
N ALA A 124 11.98 22.40 -2.30
CA ALA A 124 11.95 23.77 -2.75
C ALA A 124 11.53 23.83 -4.21
N PHE A 125 10.51 23.08 -4.61
CA PHE A 125 9.71 23.41 -5.78
C PHE A 125 8.24 23.03 -5.56
N LEU A 126 7.40 24.07 -5.58
CA LEU A 126 6.03 24.07 -6.11
C LEU A 126 4.86 23.52 -5.26
N PHE A 127 4.41 24.34 -4.30
CA PHE A 127 3.01 24.79 -4.28
C PHE A 127 2.95 26.25 -4.77
N ARG A 128 3.32 26.52 -6.04
CA ARG A 128 2.95 27.80 -6.66
C ARG A 128 1.54 27.64 -7.22
N GLY A 129 0.54 28.06 -6.45
CA GLY A 129 -0.87 27.98 -6.86
C GLY A 129 -1.90 28.30 -5.79
N LEU A 130 -1.52 28.35 -4.50
CA LEU A 130 -2.39 28.83 -3.43
C LEU A 130 -1.85 30.13 -2.84
N GLU A 131 -1.83 31.20 -3.65
CA GLU A 131 -1.69 32.56 -3.11
C GLU A 131 -2.84 33.43 -3.61
N GLY A 132 -3.79 33.69 -2.71
CA GLY A 132 -4.37 35.02 -2.59
C GLY A 132 -3.51 35.80 -1.58
N ALA A 133 -2.74 36.78 -2.08
CA ALA A 133 -1.87 37.71 -1.36
C ALA A 133 -0.67 37.03 -0.63
N SER A 134 0.58 37.43 -0.79
CA SER A 134 1.15 38.68 -1.31
C SER A 134 2.65 38.47 -1.53
N THR A 135 3.16 39.09 -2.58
CA THR A 135 4.56 39.12 -3.00
C THR A 135 5.50 39.61 -1.89
N ALA A 136 6.58 38.88 -1.63
CA ALA A 136 7.88 39.47 -1.28
C ALA A 136 9.03 38.51 -1.62
N THR A 137 9.75 38.84 -2.69
CA THR A 137 11.12 38.42 -2.94
C THR A 137 12.07 39.07 -1.94
N ALA A 138 12.86 38.29 -1.21
CA ALA A 138 14.17 38.63 -0.66
C ALA A 138 14.84 37.28 -0.31
N GLY A 139 16.01 36.92 -0.82
CA GLY A 139 17.27 37.63 -0.60
C GLY A 139 18.11 36.67 0.24
N LEU A 140 19.14 36.08 -0.37
CA LEU A 140 20.10 35.22 0.29
C LEU A 140 20.89 36.04 1.32
N ASP A 141 20.75 35.73 2.60
CA ASP A 141 21.86 35.80 3.54
C ASP A 141 21.72 34.78 4.68
N SER A 142 22.87 34.22 5.01
CA SER A 142 23.12 33.28 6.09
C SER A 142 23.42 34.07 7.37
N SER A 143 22.56 34.00 8.38
CA SER A 143 22.97 34.01 9.79
C SER A 143 21.79 33.80 10.75
N SER A 144 21.99 32.87 11.68
CA SER A 144 21.35 32.69 12.99
C SER A 144 20.09 33.49 13.36
N ALA A 145 19.01 32.74 13.65
CA ALA A 145 18.28 32.90 14.91
C ALA A 145 17.49 31.61 15.21
N ALA A 146 17.91 30.92 16.27
CA ALA A 146 17.12 29.90 16.91
C ALA A 146 15.83 30.53 17.48
N SER A 147 14.69 29.91 17.22
CA SER A 147 13.57 29.94 18.17
C SER A 147 12.87 28.59 18.18
N THR A 148 12.67 28.14 19.41
CA THR A 148 12.27 26.83 19.92
C THR A 148 10.94 26.32 19.37
N GLY A 149 11.00 25.19 18.66
CA GLY A 149 9.93 24.21 18.57
C GLY A 149 10.56 22.84 18.76
N ASN A 150 10.52 22.34 19.99
CA ASN A 150 11.20 21.09 20.38
C ASN A 150 10.53 19.91 19.63
N PRO A 151 11.26 19.07 18.89
CA PRO A 151 10.68 17.83 18.38
C PRO A 151 10.39 16.90 19.57
N VAL A 152 9.16 16.42 19.66
CA VAL A 152 8.74 15.44 20.67
C VAL A 152 9.32 14.08 20.28
N ALA A 153 10.50 13.77 20.80
CA ALA A 153 11.03 12.41 20.81
C ALA A 153 10.44 11.69 22.04
N LEU A 154 9.48 10.79 21.82
CA LEU A 154 9.00 9.88 22.86
C LEU A 154 9.70 8.53 22.69
N GLY A 155 10.78 8.34 23.45
CA GLY A 155 11.45 7.05 23.60
C GLY A 155 10.81 6.20 24.70
N GLY A 156 10.64 4.91 24.43
CA GLY A 156 10.22 3.90 25.40
C GLY A 156 11.32 2.85 25.62
N ALA A 157 11.92 2.89 26.83
CA ALA A 157 12.69 1.88 27.55
C ALA A 157 13.54 0.85 26.75
N ALA A 158 14.85 1.11 26.66
CA ALA A 158 15.88 0.07 26.52
C ALA A 158 16.59 -0.14 27.86
N THR A 159 16.56 -1.36 28.40
CA THR A 159 17.44 -1.78 29.49
C THR A 159 18.75 -2.35 28.96
N SER A 160 19.83 -1.91 29.60
CA SER A 160 21.18 -2.47 29.72
C SER A 160 22.32 -1.99 28.80
N SER A 161 23.19 -1.20 29.45
CA SER A 161 24.66 -1.17 29.43
C SER A 161 25.40 -0.88 28.13
N GLY A 162 25.80 0.40 28.01
CA GLY A 162 27.22 0.78 28.04
C GLY A 162 27.99 0.80 26.73
N ASN A 163 28.06 1.96 26.07
CA ASN A 163 29.29 2.76 26.00
C ASN A 163 28.96 4.15 25.42
N ALA A 164 29.38 5.21 26.09
CA ALA A 164 29.17 6.59 25.65
C ALA A 164 30.24 6.97 24.61
N GLY A 165 29.87 6.91 23.33
CA GLY A 165 30.56 7.59 22.23
C GLY A 165 29.56 8.55 21.60
N ALA A 166 29.95 9.81 21.44
CA ALA A 166 29.10 10.92 21.01
C ALA A 166 28.15 10.55 19.86
N ALA A 167 26.84 10.52 20.15
CA ALA A 167 25.82 10.37 19.13
C ALA A 167 25.81 11.63 18.25
N ALA A 168 26.18 11.47 16.99
CA ALA A 168 25.90 12.47 15.96
C ALA A 168 24.38 12.76 15.94
N PRO A 169 23.95 13.97 15.54
CA PRO A 169 22.53 14.24 15.37
C PRO A 169 21.98 13.26 14.32
N ALA A 170 20.86 12.61 14.63
CA ALA A 170 20.20 11.64 13.77
C ALA A 170 20.10 12.15 12.31
N ASP A 171 20.31 11.25 11.34
CA ASP A 171 20.14 11.45 9.89
C ASP A 171 18.80 12.14 9.55
N GLN A 172 18.80 13.47 9.54
CA GLN A 172 17.60 14.32 9.61
C GLN A 172 16.85 14.48 8.27
N ASP A 173 17.45 14.08 7.14
CA ASP A 173 16.94 14.46 5.82
C ASP A 173 16.21 13.35 5.06
N GLY A 174 16.20 12.09 5.53
CA GLY A 174 15.62 10.97 4.77
C GLY A 174 15.61 9.61 5.43
N HIS A 175 15.00 8.64 4.75
CA HIS A 175 15.19 7.23 5.07
C HIS A 175 16.63 6.82 4.73
N SER A 176 17.24 5.97 5.56
CA SER A 176 18.63 5.53 5.33
C SER A 176 18.73 4.37 4.33
N THR A 177 17.59 3.72 4.06
CA THR A 177 17.48 2.57 3.15
C THR A 177 16.16 2.59 2.37
N ALA A 178 15.88 1.54 1.60
CA ALA A 178 14.71 1.41 0.74
C ALA A 178 13.39 1.74 1.45
N VAL A 179 12.52 2.50 0.77
CA VAL A 179 11.17 2.82 1.25
C VAL A 179 10.19 1.85 0.63
N TYR A 180 9.48 1.09 1.47
CA TYR A 180 8.60 0.01 1.03
C TYR A 180 7.15 0.42 0.85
N CYS A 181 6.69 1.40 1.61
CA CYS A 181 5.29 1.80 1.61
C CYS A 181 5.13 3.30 1.82
N CYS A 182 4.07 3.86 1.24
CA CYS A 182 3.69 5.24 1.45
C CYS A 182 2.18 5.45 1.32
N ALA A 183 1.64 6.43 2.05
CA ALA A 183 0.22 6.79 1.98
C ALA A 183 0.01 8.29 2.24
N PHE A 184 -0.96 8.89 1.56
CA PHE A 184 -1.50 10.20 1.96
C PHE A 184 -2.50 10.03 3.10
N ASN A 185 -2.58 11.02 3.99
CA ASN A 185 -3.78 11.17 4.80
C ASN A 185 -4.95 11.66 3.93
N PRO A 186 -6.20 11.43 4.34
CA PRO A 186 -7.38 11.84 3.56
C PRO A 186 -7.43 13.33 3.24
N GLN A 187 -6.87 14.18 4.11
CA GLN A 187 -6.82 15.63 3.92
C GLN A 187 -5.72 16.09 2.96
N GLY A 188 -4.81 15.20 2.52
CA GLY A 188 -3.71 15.52 1.61
C GLY A 188 -2.60 16.40 2.21
N THR A 189 -2.59 16.58 3.53
CA THR A 189 -1.61 17.43 4.24
C THR A 189 -0.40 16.67 4.74
N LEU A 190 -0.54 15.35 4.94
CA LEU A 190 0.51 14.47 5.46
C LEU A 190 0.75 13.30 4.51
N ILE A 191 2.01 12.89 4.42
CA ILE A 191 2.41 11.59 3.87
C ILE A 191 3.00 10.76 5.00
N ALA A 192 2.63 9.49 5.08
CA ALA A 192 3.34 8.49 5.86
C ALA A 192 4.22 7.66 4.94
N SER A 193 5.40 7.27 5.40
CA SER A 193 6.26 6.29 4.73
C SER A 193 6.88 5.32 5.72
N GLY A 194 7.07 4.08 5.28
CA GLY A 194 7.74 3.02 6.02
C GLY A 194 8.90 2.42 5.22
N SER A 195 9.99 2.10 5.90
CA SER A 195 11.24 1.69 5.27
C SER A 195 11.84 0.43 5.91
N VAL A 196 12.78 -0.16 5.18
CA VAL A 196 13.71 -1.19 5.66
C VAL A 196 14.56 -0.69 6.83
N ASP A 197 14.72 0.61 6.99
CA ASP A 197 15.42 1.21 8.15
C ASP A 197 14.61 1.14 9.45
N GLU A 198 13.53 0.35 9.47
CA GLU A 198 12.65 0.08 10.62
C GLU A 198 11.84 1.31 11.07
N SER A 199 12.01 2.45 10.39
CA SER A 199 11.35 3.70 10.74
C SER A 199 10.06 3.94 9.97
N VAL A 200 9.13 4.62 10.64
CA VAL A 200 7.98 5.27 10.01
C VAL A 200 8.20 6.77 10.09
N ARG A 201 8.04 7.46 8.96
CA ARG A 201 8.18 8.93 8.88
C ARG A 201 6.87 9.56 8.44
N LEU A 202 6.52 10.68 9.07
CA LEU A 202 5.42 11.54 8.62
C LEU A 202 5.99 12.83 8.05
N TRP A 203 5.54 13.19 6.86
CA TRP A 203 6.02 14.33 6.10
C TRP A 203 4.90 15.35 5.92
N ASP A 204 5.22 16.62 6.14
CA ASP A 204 4.36 17.72 5.72
C ASP A 204 4.46 17.87 4.21
N VAL A 205 3.33 17.66 3.52
CA VAL A 205 3.26 17.67 2.06
C VAL A 205 3.70 19.02 1.50
N ARG A 206 3.31 20.13 2.17
CA ARG A 206 3.54 21.51 1.70
C ARG A 206 5.00 21.94 1.78
N THR A 207 5.68 21.56 2.86
CA THR A 207 7.02 22.05 3.20
C THR A 207 8.13 21.07 2.89
N GLY A 208 7.80 19.81 2.59
CA GLY A 208 8.83 18.80 2.35
C GLY A 208 9.45 18.23 3.63
N ARG A 209 9.05 18.70 4.81
CA ARG A 209 9.74 18.41 6.07
C ARG A 209 9.22 17.14 6.73
N CYS A 210 10.13 16.36 7.28
CA CYS A 210 9.80 15.29 8.21
C CYS A 210 9.29 15.93 9.52
N LEU A 211 8.03 15.69 9.87
CA LEU A 211 7.42 16.16 11.11
C LEU A 211 7.62 15.16 12.25
N VAL A 212 7.56 13.86 11.95
CA VAL A 212 7.58 12.79 12.95
C VAL A 212 8.45 11.64 12.46
N LEU A 213 9.27 11.11 13.36
CA LEU A 213 10.04 9.87 13.20
C LEU A 213 9.62 8.87 14.29
N LEU A 214 9.10 7.72 13.89
CA LEU A 214 8.76 6.61 14.79
C LEU A 214 9.78 5.48 14.61
N LEU A 215 10.53 5.17 15.67
CA LEU A 215 11.48 4.05 15.75
C LEU A 215 10.93 2.97 16.68
N VAL A 216 9.90 2.29 16.20
CA VAL A 216 9.00 1.47 17.05
C VAL A 216 8.91 0.03 16.57
N HIS A 217 9.18 -0.21 15.30
CA HIS A 217 9.37 -1.54 14.77
C HIS A 217 10.82 -1.98 14.98
N GLN A 218 11.06 -3.28 14.96
CA GLN A 218 12.40 -3.89 15.11
C GLN A 218 12.87 -4.60 13.83
N GLU A 219 12.10 -4.42 12.76
CA GLU A 219 12.29 -5.01 11.44
C GLU A 219 11.60 -4.10 10.42
N ALA A 220 11.88 -4.32 9.12
CA ALA A 220 11.37 -3.52 8.02
C ALA A 220 9.86 -3.22 8.11
N VAL A 221 9.48 -1.95 7.92
CA VAL A 221 8.08 -1.52 7.86
C VAL A 221 7.54 -1.85 6.47
N THR A 222 6.49 -2.65 6.42
CA THR A 222 5.95 -3.23 5.18
C THR A 222 4.69 -2.55 4.68
N GLY A 223 3.98 -1.84 5.56
CA GLY A 223 2.74 -1.16 5.23
C GLY A 223 2.46 0.03 6.12
N VAL A 224 1.89 1.07 5.52
CA VAL A 224 1.33 2.24 6.21
C VAL A 224 -0.04 2.55 5.61
N ALA A 225 -1.02 2.86 6.46
CA ALA A 225 -2.36 3.23 6.00
C ALA A 225 -2.99 4.23 6.97
N PHE A 226 -3.59 5.29 6.46
CA PHE A 226 -4.44 6.17 7.28
C PHE A 226 -5.88 5.64 7.33
N SER A 227 -6.57 5.88 8.45
CA SER A 227 -8.02 5.69 8.52
C SER A 227 -8.74 6.65 7.58
N HIS A 228 -9.99 6.36 7.23
CA HIS A 228 -10.77 7.15 6.29
C HIS A 228 -10.98 8.61 6.72
N ASP A 229 -11.03 8.86 8.02
CA ASP A 229 -11.14 10.21 8.61
C ASP A 229 -9.76 10.87 8.87
N GLY A 230 -8.66 10.11 8.71
CA GLY A 230 -7.29 10.59 8.91
C GLY A 230 -6.88 10.72 10.37
N THR A 231 -7.71 10.26 11.32
CA THR A 231 -7.43 10.36 12.75
C THR A 231 -6.45 9.29 13.22
N LEU A 232 -6.38 8.16 12.52
CA LEU A 232 -5.53 7.03 12.85
C LEU A 232 -4.54 6.71 11.72
N LEU A 233 -3.38 6.19 12.12
CA LEU A 233 -2.40 5.57 11.24
C LEU A 233 -2.21 4.12 11.68
N ALA A 234 -2.19 3.19 10.73
CA ALA A 234 -1.80 1.81 10.94
C ALA A 234 -0.43 1.55 10.29
N THR A 235 0.44 0.85 10.99
CA THR A 235 1.78 0.47 10.52
C THR A 235 1.97 -1.04 10.69
N SER A 236 2.48 -1.73 9.68
CA SER A 236 2.81 -3.16 9.73
C SER A 236 4.29 -3.40 9.49
N SER A 237 4.85 -4.47 10.06
CA SER A 237 6.26 -4.80 9.91
C SER A 237 6.52 -6.30 9.87
N TYR A 238 7.71 -6.65 9.39
CA TYR A 238 8.24 -8.00 9.49
C TYR A 238 8.52 -8.46 10.93
N ASP A 239 8.46 -7.57 11.93
CA ASP A 239 8.46 -7.94 13.35
C ASP A 239 7.18 -8.70 13.77
N GLY A 240 6.20 -8.82 12.87
CA GLY A 240 4.94 -9.53 13.09
C GLY A 240 3.88 -8.70 13.83
N LEU A 241 4.13 -7.40 14.00
CA LEU A 241 3.26 -6.47 14.70
C LEU A 241 2.58 -5.51 13.73
N VAL A 242 1.33 -5.21 14.04
CA VAL A 242 0.61 -4.06 13.51
C VAL A 242 0.37 -3.08 14.66
N ARG A 243 0.73 -1.82 14.46
CA ARG A 243 0.51 -0.76 15.45
C ARG A 243 -0.48 0.27 14.91
N ILE A 244 -1.41 0.69 15.77
CA ILE A 244 -2.40 1.72 15.48
C ILE A 244 -2.07 2.96 16.31
N TRP A 245 -1.95 4.10 15.64
CA TRP A 245 -1.50 5.36 16.20
C TRP A 245 -2.61 6.39 16.10
N ASP A 246 -2.76 7.21 17.14
CA ASP A 246 -3.48 8.47 17.02
C ASP A 246 -2.58 9.48 16.27
N VAL A 247 -3.06 10.05 15.16
CA VAL A 247 -2.25 10.93 14.30
C VAL A 247 -1.97 12.29 14.97
N ALA A 248 -2.88 12.78 15.80
CA ALA A 248 -2.74 14.09 16.43
C ALA A 248 -1.68 14.09 17.55
N THR A 249 -1.62 13.00 18.32
CA THR A 249 -0.76 12.85 19.49
C THR A 249 0.44 11.94 19.24
N MET A 250 0.42 11.17 18.16
CA MET A 250 1.38 10.10 17.83
C MET A 250 1.52 9.05 18.94
N GLN A 251 0.49 8.87 19.76
CA GLN A 251 0.45 7.81 20.75
C GLN A 251 0.04 6.48 20.13
N CYS A 252 0.75 5.41 20.47
CA CYS A 252 0.35 4.06 20.10
C CYS A 252 -0.90 3.68 20.90
N LEU A 253 -2.03 3.54 20.22
CA LEU A 253 -3.29 3.12 20.81
C LEU A 253 -3.39 1.61 20.93
N ARG A 254 -2.85 0.86 19.95
CA ARG A 254 -2.94 -0.59 19.88
C ARG A 254 -1.67 -1.20 19.29
N GLU A 255 -1.30 -2.34 19.84
CA GLU A 255 -0.34 -3.27 19.24
C GLU A 255 -1.03 -4.61 19.01
N ILE A 256 -0.93 -5.12 17.79
CA ILE A 256 -1.63 -6.31 17.31
C ILE A 256 -0.59 -7.33 16.87
N VAL A 257 -0.54 -8.47 17.55
CA VAL A 257 0.26 -9.63 17.13
C VAL A 257 -0.58 -10.42 16.13
N VAL A 258 -0.17 -10.43 14.87
CA VAL A 258 -1.01 -10.94 13.77
C VAL A 258 -1.17 -12.46 13.82
N GLY A 259 -0.16 -13.15 14.35
CA GLY A 259 -0.23 -14.58 14.64
C GLY A 259 1.14 -15.20 14.84
N THR A 260 1.13 -16.47 15.24
CA THR A 260 2.33 -17.31 15.34
C THR A 260 2.23 -18.52 14.41
N ASP A 261 3.36 -18.99 13.93
CA ASP A 261 3.45 -20.23 13.16
C ASP A 261 3.35 -21.48 14.06
N ALA A 262 3.40 -22.66 13.46
CA ALA A 262 3.32 -23.93 14.20
C ALA A 262 4.49 -24.17 15.17
N ARG A 263 5.57 -23.38 15.06
CA ARG A 263 6.76 -23.43 15.92
C ARG A 263 6.71 -22.37 17.02
N GLY A 264 5.66 -21.54 17.04
CA GLY A 264 5.50 -20.44 17.99
C GLY A 264 6.24 -19.16 17.59
N ALA A 265 6.84 -19.08 16.40
CA ALA A 265 7.47 -17.85 15.92
C ALA A 265 6.41 -16.87 15.42
N VAL A 266 6.63 -15.56 15.63
CA VAL A 266 5.75 -14.52 15.07
C VAL A 266 5.74 -14.58 13.55
N VAL A 267 4.56 -14.40 12.96
CA VAL A 267 4.42 -14.36 11.50
C VAL A 267 4.55 -12.91 11.03
N PRO A 268 5.51 -12.59 10.15
CA PRO A 268 5.68 -11.26 9.57
C PRO A 268 4.41 -10.73 8.91
N ALA A 269 4.09 -9.45 9.15
CA ALA A 269 2.99 -8.75 8.50
C ALA A 269 3.50 -8.09 7.21
N THR A 270 2.77 -8.26 6.10
CA THR A 270 3.22 -7.87 4.75
C THR A 270 2.44 -6.70 4.17
N LEU A 271 1.23 -6.44 4.68
CA LEU A 271 0.39 -5.30 4.31
C LEU A 271 -0.54 -4.96 5.46
N VAL A 272 -1.00 -3.71 5.50
CA VAL A 272 -2.09 -3.27 6.36
C VAL A 272 -3.00 -2.31 5.61
N GLN A 273 -4.30 -2.44 5.80
CA GLN A 273 -5.30 -1.55 5.22
C GLN A 273 -6.48 -1.39 6.17
N PHE A 274 -7.00 -0.16 6.31
CA PHE A 274 -8.28 0.05 6.97
C PHE A 274 -9.44 -0.42 6.09
N SER A 275 -10.48 -0.98 6.72
CA SER A 275 -11.76 -1.15 6.03
C SER A 275 -12.33 0.22 5.64
N PRO A 276 -13.15 0.33 4.58
CA PRO A 276 -13.69 1.63 4.13
C PRO A 276 -14.46 2.41 5.20
N ASN A 277 -15.07 1.71 6.16
CA ASN A 277 -15.76 2.31 7.31
C ASN A 277 -14.86 2.54 8.53
N SER A 278 -13.55 2.33 8.39
CA SER A 278 -12.53 2.34 9.44
C SER A 278 -12.84 1.44 10.64
N ARG A 279 -13.76 0.48 10.58
CA ARG A 279 -14.08 -0.37 11.72
C ARG A 279 -13.02 -1.43 11.99
N TYR A 280 -12.39 -1.93 10.92
CA TYR A 280 -11.47 -3.05 10.95
C TYR A 280 -10.15 -2.68 10.28
N VAL A 281 -9.11 -3.44 10.59
CA VAL A 281 -7.86 -3.47 9.82
C VAL A 281 -7.68 -4.85 9.20
N LEU A 282 -7.43 -4.88 7.90
CA LEU A 282 -7.04 -6.06 7.15
C LEU A 282 -5.52 -6.13 7.13
N VAL A 283 -4.97 -7.29 7.46
CA VAL A 283 -3.53 -7.53 7.55
C VAL A 283 -3.20 -8.77 6.77
N GLY A 284 -2.27 -8.65 5.81
CA GLY A 284 -1.70 -9.80 5.12
C GLY A 284 -0.47 -10.31 5.84
N THR A 285 -0.28 -11.63 5.83
CA THR A 285 0.82 -12.30 6.51
C THR A 285 1.72 -13.04 5.52
N MET A 286 2.98 -13.23 5.92
CA MET A 286 3.95 -13.94 5.09
C MET A 286 3.55 -15.40 4.87
N ASP A 287 2.79 -16.02 5.79
CA ASP A 287 2.31 -17.39 5.64
C ASP A 287 1.06 -17.55 4.75
N GLY A 288 0.69 -16.49 4.00
CA GLY A 288 -0.36 -16.53 2.98
C GLY A 288 -1.78 -16.36 3.53
N ARG A 289 -1.93 -15.86 4.77
CA ARG A 289 -3.24 -15.54 5.34
C ARG A 289 -3.54 -14.06 5.18
N LEU A 290 -4.83 -13.75 5.13
CA LEU A 290 -5.31 -12.43 5.47
C LEU A 290 -6.08 -12.53 6.79
N THR A 291 -5.82 -11.61 7.71
CA THR A 291 -6.52 -11.54 8.99
C THR A 291 -7.22 -10.20 9.10
N LEU A 292 -8.46 -10.23 9.59
CA LEU A 292 -9.26 -9.04 9.82
C LEU A 292 -9.39 -8.82 11.32
N TRP A 293 -9.09 -7.61 11.79
CA TRP A 293 -9.05 -7.28 13.21
C TRP A 293 -9.98 -6.13 13.54
N ASP A 294 -10.79 -6.30 14.59
CA ASP A 294 -11.47 -5.20 15.28
C ASP A 294 -10.50 -4.62 16.31
N TYR A 295 -10.17 -3.35 16.17
CA TYR A 295 -9.21 -2.65 17.02
C TYR A 295 -9.89 -1.72 18.05
N HIS A 296 -11.23 -1.58 17.99
CA HIS A 296 -12.01 -0.75 18.91
C HIS A 296 -12.32 -1.45 20.24
N THR A 297 -12.06 -2.76 20.32
CA THR A 297 -12.30 -3.55 21.51
C THR A 297 -11.52 -2.99 22.72
N PRO A 298 -12.12 -2.94 23.93
CA PRO A 298 -11.58 -2.14 25.04
C PRO A 298 -10.23 -2.61 25.59
N LEU A 299 -9.95 -3.92 25.51
CA LEU A 299 -8.78 -4.53 26.15
C LEU A 299 -7.65 -4.86 25.17
N ARG A 300 -7.98 -5.53 24.06
CA ARG A 300 -7.05 -5.93 23.00
C ARG A 300 -7.81 -6.03 21.70
N ALA A 301 -7.16 -5.71 20.58
CA ALA A 301 -7.72 -5.97 19.26
C ALA A 301 -8.06 -7.45 19.12
N THR A 302 -9.17 -7.77 18.45
CA THR A 302 -9.65 -9.13 18.27
C THR A 302 -9.66 -9.51 16.80
N CYS A 303 -9.07 -10.66 16.47
CA CYS A 303 -9.16 -11.22 15.13
C CYS A 303 -10.59 -11.72 14.90
N VAL A 304 -11.29 -11.11 13.95
CA VAL A 304 -12.69 -11.44 13.62
C VAL A 304 -12.79 -12.43 12.46
N ALA A 305 -11.77 -12.49 11.59
CA ALA A 305 -11.71 -13.45 10.49
C ALA A 305 -10.26 -13.80 10.13
N THR A 306 -10.03 -15.05 9.72
CA THR A 306 -8.77 -15.50 9.14
C THR A 306 -9.05 -16.17 7.81
N LEU A 307 -8.78 -15.44 6.73
CA LEU A 307 -8.99 -15.88 5.36
C LEU A 307 -7.78 -16.72 4.91
N ARG A 308 -8.07 -17.94 4.48
CA ARG A 308 -7.09 -18.92 4.00
C ARG A 308 -7.42 -19.27 2.55
N GLY A 309 -6.41 -19.49 1.73
CA GLY A 309 -6.61 -19.84 0.33
C GLY A 309 -5.32 -19.81 -0.47
N HIS A 310 -4.46 -18.82 -0.20
CA HIS A 310 -3.13 -18.80 -0.79
C HIS A 310 -2.28 -19.95 -0.28
N VAL A 311 -1.67 -20.68 -1.23
CA VAL A 311 -1.00 -21.96 -0.98
C VAL A 311 0.52 -21.83 -0.90
N ASN A 312 1.09 -20.77 -1.47
CA ASN A 312 2.50 -20.46 -1.30
C ASN A 312 2.73 -19.62 -0.04
N ARG A 313 3.70 -20.05 0.78
CA ARG A 313 4.10 -19.41 2.05
C ARG A 313 4.85 -18.09 1.87
N ARG A 314 4.59 -17.39 0.77
CA ARG A 314 5.30 -16.17 0.42
C ARG A 314 4.28 -15.17 -0.12
N PHE A 315 3.77 -14.41 0.85
CA PHE A 315 3.14 -13.11 0.72
C PHE A 315 1.71 -13.05 0.17
N CYS A 316 0.89 -12.24 0.83
CA CYS A 316 -0.16 -11.46 0.19
C CYS A 316 0.39 -10.04 0.02
N LEU A 317 0.39 -9.48 -1.20
CA LEU A 317 1.09 -8.22 -1.50
C LEU A 317 0.17 -7.10 -2.00
N GLY A 318 -1.06 -7.44 -2.38
CA GLY A 318 -2.13 -6.47 -2.64
C GLY A 318 -3.44 -7.05 -2.13
N ALA A 319 -4.23 -6.24 -1.44
CA ALA A 319 -5.56 -6.59 -1.01
C ALA A 319 -6.50 -5.40 -1.21
N ALA A 320 -7.77 -5.70 -1.49
CA ALA A 320 -8.81 -4.69 -1.55
C ALA A 320 -10.10 -5.24 -0.95
N ILE A 321 -10.81 -4.41 -0.17
CA ILE A 321 -12.12 -4.74 0.36
C ILE A 321 -13.19 -4.20 -0.60
N LEU A 322 -13.95 -5.13 -1.15
CA LEU A 322 -15.07 -4.95 -2.07
C LEU A 322 -16.41 -4.94 -1.32
N LYS A 323 -17.42 -4.30 -1.90
CA LYS A 323 -18.83 -4.60 -1.60
C LYS A 323 -19.32 -5.64 -2.62
N GLY A 324 -19.68 -6.82 -2.13
CA GLY A 324 -20.31 -7.89 -2.90
C GLY A 324 -21.72 -7.54 -3.36
N PRO A 325 -22.31 -8.35 -4.27
CA PRO A 325 -23.58 -8.07 -4.93
C PRO A 325 -24.76 -7.88 -3.95
N ASP A 326 -24.72 -8.53 -2.78
CA ASP A 326 -25.75 -8.41 -1.72
C ASP A 326 -25.36 -7.41 -0.60
N GLY A 327 -24.28 -6.65 -0.79
CA GLY A 327 -23.69 -5.79 0.25
C GLY A 327 -22.75 -6.52 1.21
N ALA A 328 -22.53 -7.83 1.04
CA ALA A 328 -21.54 -8.61 1.79
C ALA A 328 -20.12 -8.16 1.42
N ALA A 329 -19.24 -7.91 2.38
CA ALA A 329 -17.89 -7.47 2.04
C ALA A 329 -17.04 -8.63 1.51
N VAL A 330 -16.40 -8.42 0.36
CA VAL A 330 -15.50 -9.40 -0.28
C VAL A 330 -14.07 -8.88 -0.18
N VAL A 331 -13.09 -9.75 0.00
CA VAL A 331 -11.67 -9.36 -0.10
C VAL A 331 -11.10 -9.96 -1.36
N ALA A 332 -10.43 -9.17 -2.19
CA ALA A 332 -9.61 -9.66 -3.28
C ALA A 332 -8.14 -9.52 -2.90
N SER A 333 -7.33 -10.57 -3.04
CA SER A 333 -5.88 -10.45 -2.88
C SER A 333 -5.06 -11.22 -3.90
N GLY A 334 -3.86 -10.71 -4.13
CA GLY A 334 -2.83 -11.32 -4.96
C GLY A 334 -1.71 -11.90 -4.12
N SER A 335 -1.11 -12.98 -4.60
CA SER A 335 0.02 -13.68 -3.97
C SER A 335 1.04 -14.13 -5.00
N GLU A 336 2.23 -14.53 -4.54
CA GLU A 336 3.26 -15.17 -5.36
C GLU A 336 2.82 -16.51 -5.97
N ASP A 337 1.71 -17.10 -5.51
CA ASP A 337 1.09 -18.27 -6.16
C ASP A 337 0.45 -17.95 -7.54
N GLY A 338 0.44 -16.69 -7.94
CA GLY A 338 -0.08 -16.21 -9.20
C GLY A 338 -1.60 -16.21 -9.30
N ARG A 339 -2.28 -16.32 -8.16
CA ARG A 339 -3.73 -16.28 -8.07
C ARG A 339 -4.20 -14.94 -7.52
N VAL A 340 -5.38 -14.54 -7.99
CA VAL A 340 -6.22 -13.55 -7.31
C VAL A 340 -7.34 -14.32 -6.64
N VAL A 341 -7.45 -14.25 -5.33
CA VAL A 341 -8.45 -15.01 -4.57
C VAL A 341 -9.47 -14.04 -3.98
N PHE A 342 -10.73 -14.42 -4.02
CA PHE A 342 -11.86 -13.68 -3.45
C PHE A 342 -12.43 -14.44 -2.27
N TRP A 343 -12.66 -13.75 -1.16
CA TRP A 343 -13.32 -14.31 0.02
C TRP A 343 -14.57 -13.54 0.37
N ASP A 344 -15.62 -14.25 0.74
CA ASP A 344 -16.77 -13.67 1.42
C ASP A 344 -16.43 -13.51 2.91
N LEU A 345 -16.50 -12.29 3.45
CA LEU A 345 -16.10 -12.03 4.84
C LEU A 345 -17.07 -12.63 5.88
N ALA A 346 -18.32 -12.90 5.51
CA ALA A 346 -19.30 -13.48 6.45
C ALA A 346 -19.07 -14.97 6.67
N THR A 347 -18.80 -15.70 5.58
CA THR A 347 -18.58 -17.16 5.56
C THR A 347 -17.11 -17.54 5.69
N GLN A 348 -16.20 -16.59 5.42
CA GLN A 348 -14.75 -16.78 5.34
C GLN A 348 -14.32 -17.81 4.29
N GLN A 349 -15.22 -18.13 3.35
CA GLN A 349 -14.95 -19.09 2.26
C GLN A 349 -14.43 -18.36 1.03
N VAL A 350 -13.61 -19.08 0.26
CA VAL A 350 -13.21 -18.63 -1.08
C VAL A 350 -14.43 -18.69 -1.99
N THR A 351 -14.81 -17.55 -2.57
CA THR A 351 -15.93 -17.45 -3.52
C THR A 351 -15.48 -17.61 -4.96
N GLU A 352 -14.26 -17.16 -5.28
CA GLU A 352 -13.71 -17.20 -6.63
C GLU A 352 -12.18 -17.16 -6.60
N GLU A 353 -11.56 -17.82 -7.59
CA GLU A 353 -10.12 -17.73 -7.85
C GLU A 353 -9.88 -17.40 -9.31
N LEU A 354 -9.11 -16.34 -9.57
CA LEU A 354 -8.68 -15.95 -10.91
C LEU A 354 -7.22 -16.30 -11.12
N ARG A 355 -6.89 -16.64 -12.36
CA ARG A 355 -5.52 -16.92 -12.81
C ARG A 355 -5.20 -16.05 -14.00
N HIS A 356 -4.03 -15.41 -13.96
CA HIS A 356 -3.58 -14.56 -15.07
C HIS A 356 -3.52 -15.36 -16.39
N PRO A 357 -4.00 -14.78 -17.52
CA PRO A 357 -3.96 -15.45 -18.82
C PRO A 357 -2.52 -15.59 -19.33
N HIS A 358 -2.12 -16.80 -19.70
CA HIS A 358 -0.81 -17.16 -20.28
C HIS A 358 0.43 -16.76 -19.49
N GLU A 359 0.81 -17.61 -18.53
CA GLU A 359 2.22 -17.77 -18.17
C GLU A 359 2.63 -19.25 -18.19
N PRO A 360 3.84 -19.58 -18.66
CA PRO A 360 4.32 -20.95 -18.69
C PRO A 360 4.47 -21.48 -17.27
N SER A 361 3.89 -22.66 -17.04
CA SER A 361 4.06 -23.42 -15.81
C SER A 361 5.54 -23.76 -15.61
N GLY A 362 6.18 -23.15 -14.63
CA GLY A 362 7.44 -23.65 -14.07
C GLY A 362 8.63 -22.69 -14.20
N ALA A 363 8.77 -21.78 -13.25
CA ALA A 363 10.07 -21.25 -12.84
C ALA A 363 9.97 -20.77 -11.38
N SER A 364 9.94 -21.71 -10.43
CA SER A 364 10.22 -21.40 -9.02
C SER A 364 11.71 -21.62 -8.78
N SER A 365 12.46 -20.54 -8.57
CA SER A 365 13.80 -20.60 -7.96
C SER A 365 13.69 -20.18 -6.50
N PRO A 366 14.40 -20.83 -5.56
CA PRO A 366 14.33 -20.48 -4.15
C PRO A 366 15.08 -19.16 -3.91
N VAL A 367 14.38 -18.15 -3.39
CA VAL A 367 14.99 -16.86 -3.04
C VAL A 367 15.15 -16.73 -1.51
N SER A 368 16.25 -16.12 -1.06
CA SER A 368 16.60 -15.89 0.35
C SER A 368 15.61 -14.99 1.09
N ALA A 369 15.42 -15.23 2.40
CA ALA A 369 14.36 -14.68 3.26
C ALA A 369 14.55 -13.23 3.74
N ALA A 370 15.52 -12.49 3.19
CA ALA A 370 15.88 -11.15 3.66
C ALA A 370 15.94 -10.09 2.53
N GLN A 371 15.36 -10.39 1.36
CA GLN A 371 15.40 -9.50 0.19
C GLN A 371 14.02 -8.94 -0.17
N PRO A 372 13.96 -7.72 -0.74
CA PRO A 372 12.72 -7.03 -1.07
C PRO A 372 11.84 -7.81 -2.06
N PRO A 373 10.50 -7.61 -2.04
CA PRO A 373 9.58 -8.25 -2.99
C PRO A 373 9.85 -7.88 -4.45
N THR A 374 10.53 -6.77 -4.72
CA THR A 374 10.76 -6.22 -6.07
C THR A 374 11.90 -6.90 -6.85
N ALA A 375 12.89 -7.48 -6.17
CA ALA A 375 14.11 -7.96 -6.83
C ALA A 375 14.00 -9.38 -7.41
N THR A 376 13.03 -10.18 -6.95
CA THR A 376 13.00 -11.62 -7.22
C THR A 376 11.59 -12.23 -7.34
N ALA A 377 10.56 -11.41 -7.47
CA ALA A 377 9.21 -11.90 -7.74
C ALA A 377 9.24 -12.81 -8.98
N THR A 378 8.66 -14.01 -8.87
CA THR A 378 8.48 -14.87 -10.04
C THR A 378 7.66 -14.11 -11.08
N ALA A 379 7.83 -14.44 -12.36
CA ALA A 379 7.02 -13.84 -13.43
C ALA A 379 5.51 -13.91 -13.11
N SER A 380 5.10 -14.95 -12.39
CA SER A 380 3.71 -15.23 -12.05
C SER A 380 3.17 -14.50 -10.83
N ALA A 381 4.01 -13.86 -10.00
CA ALA A 381 3.55 -13.32 -8.74
C ALA A 381 2.58 -12.15 -8.94
N VAL A 382 1.41 -12.21 -8.27
CA VAL A 382 0.43 -11.12 -8.30
C VAL A 382 0.74 -10.12 -7.19
N LEU A 383 1.36 -8.99 -7.55
CA LEU A 383 1.87 -8.00 -6.60
C LEU A 383 0.91 -6.83 -6.40
N GLY A 384 0.26 -6.37 -7.47
CA GLY A 384 -0.72 -5.29 -7.46
C GLY A 384 -2.13 -5.83 -7.61
N VAL A 385 -3.03 -5.40 -6.72
CA VAL A 385 -4.48 -5.62 -6.83
C VAL A 385 -5.16 -4.30 -6.51
N SER A 386 -5.93 -3.77 -7.46
CA SER A 386 -6.67 -2.53 -7.26
C SER A 386 -8.07 -2.61 -7.83
N VAL A 387 -9.04 -2.21 -7.01
CA VAL A 387 -10.45 -2.21 -7.36
C VAL A 387 -10.87 -0.80 -7.75
N HIS A 388 -11.57 -0.68 -8.87
CA HIS A 388 -12.15 0.58 -9.32
C HIS A 388 -13.31 1.02 -8.40
N PRO A 389 -13.53 2.32 -8.17
CA PRO A 389 -14.61 2.82 -7.31
C PRO A 389 -16.01 2.27 -7.63
N SER A 390 -16.29 1.96 -8.90
CA SER A 390 -17.56 1.32 -9.32
C SER A 390 -17.76 -0.12 -8.84
N GLN A 391 -16.74 -0.78 -8.29
CA GLN A 391 -16.74 -2.18 -7.84
C GLN A 391 -16.98 -3.21 -8.96
N ARG A 392 -16.94 -2.79 -10.24
CA ARG A 392 -17.15 -3.66 -11.41
C ARG A 392 -15.89 -3.90 -12.25
N LEU A 393 -14.82 -3.19 -11.91
CA LEU A 393 -13.53 -3.28 -12.58
C LEU A 393 -12.45 -3.56 -11.54
N LEU A 394 -11.56 -4.48 -11.88
CA LEU A 394 -10.41 -4.84 -11.07
C LEU A 394 -9.19 -4.80 -11.99
N ALA A 395 -8.10 -4.23 -11.51
CA ALA A 395 -6.80 -4.28 -12.16
C ALA A 395 -5.85 -5.10 -11.30
N THR A 396 -5.15 -6.05 -11.90
CA THR A 396 -4.13 -6.84 -11.23
C THR A 396 -2.86 -6.87 -12.07
N SER A 397 -1.71 -7.01 -11.40
CA SER A 397 -0.45 -7.24 -12.08
C SER A 397 0.06 -8.64 -11.79
N ALA A 398 0.63 -9.31 -12.79
CA ALA A 398 1.46 -10.49 -12.60
C ALA A 398 2.79 -10.26 -13.31
N GLY A 399 3.88 -10.23 -12.55
CA GLY A 399 5.18 -9.84 -13.09
C GLY A 399 5.08 -8.50 -13.82
N ARG A 400 5.37 -8.49 -15.13
CA ARG A 400 5.35 -7.27 -15.98
C ARG A 400 4.00 -6.99 -16.64
N THR A 401 3.03 -7.88 -16.47
CA THR A 401 1.76 -7.88 -17.19
C THR A 401 0.70 -7.19 -16.35
N LEU A 402 -0.04 -6.26 -16.96
CA LEU A 402 -1.24 -5.66 -16.38
C LEU A 402 -2.46 -6.38 -16.95
N VAL A 403 -3.39 -6.80 -16.08
CA VAL A 403 -4.67 -7.41 -16.48
C VAL A 403 -5.82 -6.63 -15.88
N VAL A 404 -6.84 -6.39 -16.70
CA VAL A 404 -8.10 -5.78 -16.27
C VAL A 404 -9.19 -6.83 -16.35
N TRP A 405 -9.96 -6.90 -15.26
CA TRP A 405 -11.06 -7.82 -15.07
C TRP A 405 -12.35 -7.04 -14.95
N THR A 406 -13.42 -7.54 -15.57
CA THR A 406 -14.77 -7.02 -15.41
C THR A 406 -15.62 -8.01 -14.65
N ALA A 407 -16.41 -7.52 -13.69
CA ALA A 407 -17.46 -8.30 -13.06
C ALA A 407 -18.68 -8.34 -14.00
N SER A 408 -19.14 -9.55 -14.32
CA SER A 408 -20.41 -9.74 -15.04
C SER A 408 -21.58 -9.76 -14.05
N GLU A 409 -22.67 -9.06 -14.39
CA GLU A 409 -23.97 -9.31 -13.73
C GLU A 409 -24.55 -10.58 -14.35
N GLN A 410 -24.68 -11.66 -13.58
CA GLN A 410 -25.63 -12.70 -13.95
C GLN A 410 -27.04 -12.10 -13.79
N ARG A 411 -27.64 -11.65 -14.89
CA ARG A 411 -29.10 -11.50 -14.91
C ARG A 411 -29.68 -12.91 -14.85
N SER A 412 -30.33 -13.23 -13.74
CA SER A 412 -31.18 -14.42 -13.57
C SER A 412 -32.26 -14.50 -14.63
#